data_AF-A0AA35VWD0-F1
#
_entry.id   AF-A0AA35VWD0-F1
#
_cell.length_a   1.000
_cell.length_b   1.000
_cell.length_c   1.000
_cell.angle_alpha   90.00
_cell.angle_beta   90.00
_cell.angle_gamma   90.00
#
_symmetry.space_group_name_H-M   'P 1'
#
loop_
_entity.id
_entity.type
_entity.pdbx_description
1 polymer ?
#
loop_
_entity_poly.entity_id
_entity_poly.type
_entity_poly.pdbx_seq_one_letter_code
_entity_poly.pdbx_strand_id
1 'polypeptide(L)'
;MCADDSVGELKQCKCQLTNVLPKRQKLVYLKIGSELADNSTLLSGLPIKSSPKMTTIGTVEDHIIVDEADAPEIVADFAIGDIKDKEVNNQKLRRRVDQYKIELRNPCRKGKKLL
;
A
#
# COMPACT_ATOMS: atom_id res chain seq x y z
N MET A 1 1.48 1.51 10.01
CA MET A 1 2.67 2.09 9.35
C MET A 1 3.70 2.44 10.41
N CYS A 2 4.96 2.09 10.20
CA CYS A 2 6.12 2.43 11.03
C CYS A 2 6.90 3.61 10.46
N ALA A 3 7.85 4.14 11.23
CA ALA A 3 8.89 5.03 10.71
C ALA A 3 9.83 4.32 9.71
N ASP A 4 10.02 3.01 9.84
CA ASP A 4 10.86 2.19 8.94
C ASP A 4 10.16 1.77 7.64
N ASP A 5 8.88 2.11 7.49
CA ASP A 5 8.19 1.88 6.22
C ASP A 5 8.66 2.93 5.20
N SER A 6 8.58 2.62 3.91
CA SER A 6 8.95 3.56 2.85
C SER A 6 7.77 4.40 2.36
N VAL A 7 8.06 5.48 1.63
CA VAL A 7 7.04 6.27 0.90
C VAL A 7 6.27 5.38 -0.09
N GLY A 8 6.92 4.37 -0.68
CA GLY A 8 6.26 3.40 -1.54
C GLY A 8 5.20 2.59 -0.80
N GLU A 9 5.50 2.12 0.41
CA GLU A 9 4.54 1.41 1.25
C GLU A 9 3.39 2.30 1.71
N LEU A 10 3.65 3.60 1.96
CA LEU A 10 2.61 4.59 2.21
C LEU A 10 1.64 4.73 1.03
N LYS A 11 2.17 4.80 -0.19
CA LYS A 11 1.33 4.86 -1.40
C LYS A 11 0.53 3.57 -1.57
N GLN A 12 1.08 2.40 -1.24
CA GLN A 12 0.34 1.14 -1.26
C GLN A 12 -0.81 1.12 -0.23
N CYS A 13 -0.55 1.53 1.02
CA CYS A 13 -1.61 1.65 2.03
C CYS A 13 -2.71 2.63 1.59
N LYS A 14 -2.34 3.75 0.97
CA LYS A 14 -3.33 4.70 0.41
C LYS A 14 -4.13 4.13 -0.74
N CYS A 15 -3.49 3.34 -1.62
CA CYS A 15 -4.18 2.68 -2.73
C CYS A 15 -5.34 1.80 -2.22
N GLN A 16 -5.17 1.12 -1.09
CA GLN A 16 -6.23 0.30 -0.48
C GLN A 16 -7.44 1.12 0.01
N LEU A 17 -7.25 2.41 0.26
CA LEU A 17 -8.29 3.32 0.75
C LEU A 17 -8.92 4.18 -0.36
N THR A 18 -8.16 4.49 -1.42
CA THR A 18 -8.58 5.42 -2.46
C THR A 18 -8.73 4.79 -3.85
N ASN A 19 -8.30 3.53 -4.03
CA ASN A 19 -8.21 2.83 -5.32
C ASN A 19 -7.34 3.52 -6.39
N VAL A 20 -6.57 4.54 -6.01
CA VAL A 20 -5.60 5.18 -6.91
C VAL A 20 -4.29 4.38 -6.85
N LEU A 21 -3.82 3.84 -7.98
CA LEU A 21 -2.58 3.07 -8.01
C LEU A 21 -1.38 3.89 -7.51
N PRO A 22 -0.38 3.27 -6.84
CA PRO A 22 0.79 3.98 -6.32
C PRO A 22 1.53 4.83 -7.37
N LYS A 23 1.58 4.37 -8.63
CA LYS A 23 2.18 5.09 -9.76
C LYS A 23 1.42 6.37 -10.15
N ARG A 24 0.11 6.42 -9.89
CA ARG A 24 -0.78 7.56 -10.16
C ARG A 24 -0.91 8.51 -8.97
N GLN A 25 -0.28 8.21 -7.83
CA GLN A 25 -0.34 9.03 -6.63
C GLN A 25 0.81 10.03 -6.56
N LYS A 26 0.47 11.32 -6.46
CA LYS A 26 1.38 12.42 -6.11
C LYS A 26 1.10 12.87 -4.67
N LEU A 27 2.07 12.67 -3.79
CA LEU A 27 2.03 13.13 -2.41
C LEU A 27 2.50 14.59 -2.35
N VAL A 28 1.58 15.51 -2.08
CA VAL A 28 1.89 16.94 -2.06
C VAL A 28 2.53 17.29 -0.72
N TYR A 29 3.53 18.18 -0.75
CA TYR A 29 4.27 18.68 0.42
C TYR A 29 5.21 17.68 1.12
N LEU A 30 5.36 16.46 0.58
CA LEU A 30 6.35 15.49 1.06
C LEU A 30 7.68 15.72 0.33
N LYS A 31 8.43 16.74 0.77
CA LYS A 31 9.70 17.13 0.16
C LYS A 31 10.90 16.75 1.03
N ILE A 32 11.98 16.31 0.39
CA ILE A 32 13.32 16.23 0.97
C ILE A 32 14.14 17.30 0.27
N GLY A 33 14.51 18.36 0.99
CA GLY A 33 15.12 19.54 0.37
C GLY A 33 14.19 20.17 -0.67
N SER A 34 14.64 20.29 -1.92
CA SER A 34 13.87 20.86 -3.03
C SER A 34 13.01 19.84 -3.79
N GLU A 35 13.32 18.55 -3.69
CA GLU A 35 12.70 17.49 -4.48
C GLU A 35 11.62 16.72 -3.69
N LEU A 36 10.75 16.01 -4.42
CA LEU A 36 9.75 15.14 -3.81
C LEU A 36 10.42 13.84 -3.33
N ALA A 37 9.95 13.33 -2.20
CA ALA A 37 10.47 12.07 -1.66
C ALA A 37 10.22 10.90 -2.63
N ASP A 38 11.28 10.15 -2.92
CA ASP A 38 11.20 8.94 -3.74
C ASP A 38 10.54 7.78 -2.97
N ASN A 39 10.03 6.78 -3.69
CA ASN A 39 9.40 5.59 -3.14
C ASN A 39 10.31 4.78 -2.21
N SER A 40 11.63 4.84 -2.40
CA SER A 40 12.62 4.17 -1.54
C SER A 40 12.88 4.91 -0.21
N THR A 41 12.47 6.17 -0.11
CA THR A 41 12.70 6.99 1.08
C THR A 41 11.95 6.43 2.28
N LEU A 42 12.62 6.27 3.41
CA LEU A 42 12.00 5.88 4.68
C LEU A 42 11.18 7.03 5.27
N LEU A 43 10.04 6.72 5.88
CA LEU A 43 9.20 7.72 6.53
C LEU A 43 9.89 8.41 7.72
N SER A 44 10.80 7.71 8.39
CA SER A 44 11.67 8.26 9.44
C SER A 44 12.58 9.39 8.96
N GLY A 45 12.99 9.35 7.69
CA GLY A 45 13.87 10.35 7.08
C GLY A 45 13.14 11.62 6.64
N LEU A 46 11.81 11.66 6.77
CA LEU A 46 11.00 12.80 6.35
C LEU A 46 10.74 13.74 7.53
N PRO A 47 10.73 15.07 7.31
CA PRO A 47 10.42 16.06 8.35
C PRO A 47 8.90 16.12 8.62
N ILE A 48 8.34 14.99 9.04
CA ILE A 48 6.92 14.82 9.30
C ILE A 48 6.64 15.19 10.77
N LYS A 49 5.84 16.24 10.99
CA LYS A 49 5.29 16.55 12.33
C LYS A 49 4.35 15.44 12.80
N SER A 50 4.13 15.34 14.11
CA SER A 50 3.08 14.45 14.64
C SER A 50 1.73 14.78 13.99
N SER A 51 1.01 13.75 13.52
CA SER A 51 -0.29 13.82 12.82
C SER A 51 -0.35 14.78 11.60
N PRO A 52 0.50 14.58 10.57
CA PRO A 52 0.47 15.43 9.38
C PRO A 52 -0.81 15.18 8.58
N LYS A 53 -1.46 16.26 8.12
CA LYS A 53 -2.46 16.15 7.05
C LYS A 53 -1.72 16.18 5.72
N MET A 54 -1.86 15.11 4.93
CA MET A 54 -1.21 15.01 3.63
C MET A 54 -2.23 14.99 2.50
N THR A 55 -2.15 15.97 1.61
CA THR A 55 -2.92 16.01 0.37
C THR A 55 -2.31 15.04 -0.65
N THR A 56 -3.16 14.24 -1.28
CA THR A 56 -2.76 13.31 -2.36
C THR A 56 -3.54 13.70 -3.59
N ILE A 57 -2.85 13.81 -4.73
CA ILE A 57 -3.46 14.00 -6.04
C ILE A 57 -3.26 12.69 -6.80
N GLY A 58 -4.32 12.18 -7.43
CA GLY A 58 -4.21 11.03 -8.32
C GLY A 58 -5.55 10.64 -8.93
N THR A 59 -5.48 9.79 -9.95
CA THR A 59 -6.62 9.34 -10.74
C THR A 59 -6.79 7.83 -10.58
N VAL A 60 -8.02 7.37 -10.40
CA VAL A 60 -8.34 5.92 -10.40
C VAL A 60 -8.29 5.38 -11.82
N GLU A 61 -7.89 4.12 -11.99
CA GLU A 61 -7.73 3.51 -13.33
C GLU A 61 -9.07 3.44 -14.09
N ASP A 62 -10.20 3.23 -13.41
CA ASP A 62 -11.54 3.18 -14.02
C ASP A 62 -11.96 4.50 -14.70
N HIS A 63 -11.28 5.61 -14.42
CA HIS A 63 -11.52 6.91 -15.07
C HIS A 63 -10.53 7.20 -16.20
N ILE A 64 -9.60 6.28 -16.45
CA ILE A 64 -8.70 6.33 -17.58
C ILE A 64 -9.37 5.55 -18.69
N ILE A 65 -9.89 6.25 -19.69
CA ILE A 65 -10.43 5.62 -20.89
C ILE A 65 -9.24 5.02 -21.65
N VAL A 66 -9.11 3.70 -21.61
CA VAL A 66 -8.13 2.92 -22.37
C VAL A 66 -8.91 2.07 -23.36
N ASP A 67 -8.48 2.06 -24.63
CA ASP A 67 -9.09 1.21 -25.64
C ASP A 67 -8.81 -0.27 -25.28
N GLU A 68 -9.82 -1.13 -25.31
CA GLU A 68 -9.76 -2.49 -24.76
C GLU A 68 -8.71 -3.38 -25.47
N ALA A 69 -8.31 -3.00 -26.68
CA ALA A 69 -7.24 -3.63 -27.46
C ALA A 69 -5.82 -3.39 -26.91
N ASP A 70 -5.61 -2.36 -26.08
CA ASP A 70 -4.31 -2.00 -25.50
C ASP A 70 -4.16 -2.49 -24.04
N ALA A 71 -5.12 -3.26 -23.51
CA ALA A 71 -5.04 -3.80 -22.16
C ALA A 71 -3.95 -4.90 -22.11
N PRO A 72 -2.83 -4.69 -21.37
CA PRO A 72 -1.74 -5.65 -21.36
C PRO A 72 -2.13 -6.94 -20.63
N GLU A 73 -1.66 -8.07 -21.13
CA GLU A 73 -1.67 -9.33 -20.38
C GLU A 73 -0.85 -9.15 -19.10
N ILE A 74 -1.49 -9.29 -17.94
CA ILE A 74 -0.85 -9.07 -16.64
C ILE A 74 0.02 -10.29 -16.32
N VAL A 75 1.25 -10.29 -16.82
CA VAL A 75 2.28 -11.26 -16.46
C VAL A 75 3.05 -10.75 -15.24
N ALA A 76 3.15 -11.57 -14.21
CA ALA A 76 3.96 -11.27 -13.03
C ALA A 76 5.44 -11.57 -13.32
N ASP A 77 6.10 -10.70 -14.09
CA ASP A 77 7.48 -10.88 -14.57
C ASP A 77 8.54 -10.93 -13.46
N PHE A 78 8.19 -10.49 -12.24
CA PHE A 78 9.09 -10.43 -11.10
C PHE A 78 8.76 -11.52 -10.07
N ALA A 79 9.58 -12.56 -10.01
CA ALA A 79 9.55 -13.51 -8.90
C ALA A 79 10.09 -12.86 -7.63
N ILE A 80 9.20 -12.49 -6.71
CA ILE A 80 9.58 -11.98 -5.39
C ILE A 80 10.01 -13.18 -4.54
N GLY A 81 11.24 -13.15 -4.00
CA GLY A 81 11.79 -14.20 -3.14
C GLY A 81 11.06 -14.33 -1.79
N ASP A 82 11.45 -15.32 -0.98
CA ASP A 82 10.80 -15.59 0.30
C ASP A 82 11.04 -14.47 1.33
N ILE A 83 9.97 -13.78 1.71
CA ILE A 83 9.98 -12.68 2.70
C ILE A 83 9.07 -12.97 3.89
N LYS A 84 8.52 -14.19 3.99
CA LYS A 84 7.44 -14.52 4.92
C LYS A 84 7.83 -14.29 6.38
N ASP A 85 9.04 -14.71 6.76
CA ASP A 85 9.49 -14.71 8.16
C ASP A 85 10.23 -13.43 8.58
N LYS A 86 10.16 -12.36 7.78
CA LYS A 86 10.73 -11.06 8.15
C LYS A 86 9.94 -10.44 9.31
N GLU A 87 10.64 -10.01 10.36
CA GLU A 87 10.04 -9.41 11.56
C GLU A 87 9.12 -8.22 11.23
N VAL A 88 9.53 -7.37 10.27
CA VAL A 88 8.72 -6.23 9.80
C VAL A 88 7.35 -6.69 9.25
N ASN A 89 7.31 -7.82 8.54
CA ASN A 89 6.07 -8.37 7.98
C ASN A 89 5.17 -8.93 9.09
N ASN A 90 5.74 -9.61 10.08
CA ASN A 90 5.00 -10.08 11.26
C ASN A 90 4.35 -8.91 12.03
N GLN A 91 5.06 -7.79 12.19
CA GLN A 91 4.51 -6.60 12.84
C GLN A 91 3.36 -5.97 12.04
N LYS A 92 3.48 -5.94 10.70
CA LYS A 92 2.40 -5.46 9.81
C LYS A 92 1.16 -6.34 9.93
N LEU A 93 1.32 -7.66 9.96
CA LEU A 93 0.22 -8.62 10.15
C LEU A 93 -0.47 -8.43 11.51
N ARG A 94 0.30 -8.33 12.60
CA ARG A 94 -0.25 -8.09 13.96
C ARG A 94 -1.14 -6.85 14.00
N ARG A 95 -0.68 -5.73 13.45
CA ARG A 95 -1.48 -4.50 13.36
C ARG A 95 -2.78 -4.69 12.61
N ARG A 96 -2.77 -5.47 11.53
CA ARG A 96 -3.99 -5.74 10.76
C ARG A 96 -4.96 -6.59 11.54
N VAL A 97 -4.47 -7.60 12.27
CA VAL A 97 -5.28 -8.43 13.18
C VAL A 97 -5.94 -7.56 14.26
N ASP A 98 -5.20 -6.61 14.83
CA ASP A 98 -5.71 -5.75 15.91
C ASP A 98 -6.75 -4.72 15.41
N GLN A 99 -6.56 -4.17 14.21
CA GLN A 99 -7.37 -3.06 13.70
C GLN A 99 -8.55 -3.49 12.82
N TYR A 100 -8.44 -4.63 12.13
CA TYR A 100 -9.45 -5.06 11.16
C TYR A 100 -10.51 -5.93 11.82
N LYS A 101 -11.75 -5.45 11.80
CA LYS A 101 -12.90 -6.20 12.29
C LYS A 101 -13.45 -7.09 11.19
N ILE A 102 -13.38 -8.40 11.37
CA ILE A 102 -13.96 -9.38 10.45
C ILE A 102 -15.47 -9.48 10.74
N GLU A 103 -16.28 -9.23 9.72
CA GLU A 103 -17.72 -9.51 9.76
C GLU A 103 -17.97 -10.98 9.40
N LEU A 104 -18.14 -11.82 10.42
CA LEU A 104 -18.35 -13.24 10.22
C LEU A 104 -19.76 -13.51 9.68
N ARG A 105 -19.87 -13.82 8.38
CA ARG A 105 -21.15 -14.23 7.77
C ARG A 105 -21.54 -15.65 8.13
N ASN A 106 -20.57 -16.57 8.13
CA ASN A 106 -20.77 -17.98 8.46
C ASN A 106 -19.64 -18.45 9.40
N PRO A 107 -19.96 -19.26 10.43
CA PRO A 107 -18.95 -19.78 11.34
C PRO A 107 -18.05 -20.83 10.66
N CYS A 108 -16.85 -21.01 11.23
CA CYS A 108 -15.95 -22.07 10.83
C CYS A 108 -16.58 -23.45 11.08
N ARG A 109 -16.47 -24.36 10.11
CA ARG A 109 -17.01 -25.71 10.20
C ARG A 109 -15.92 -26.69 10.61
N LYS A 110 -16.19 -27.51 11.63
CA LYS A 110 -15.25 -28.52 12.13
C LYS A 110 -14.82 -29.47 11.00
N GLY A 111 -13.51 -29.71 10.89
CA GLY A 111 -12.92 -30.64 9.91
C GLY A 111 -12.90 -30.12 8.46
N LYS A 112 -13.29 -28.87 8.19
CA LYS A 112 -13.17 -28.26 6.85
C LYS A 112 -11.87 -27.46 6.73
N LYS A 113 -11.26 -27.51 5.55
CA LYS A 113 -10.08 -26.72 5.19
C LYS A 113 -10.49 -25.30 4.77
N LEU A 114 -9.58 -24.35 4.90
CA LEU A 114 -9.67 -23.01 4.32
C LEU A 114 -9.13 -23.08 2.88
N LEU A 115 -9.86 -22.51 1.92
CA LEU A 115 -9.46 -22.39 0.51
C LEU A 115 -9.00 -20.96 0.24
#